data_AF-A0A6A2XM05-F1
#
_entry.id   AF-A0A6A2XM05-F1
#
_cell.length_a   1.000
_cell.length_b   1.000
_cell.length_c   1.000
_cell.angle_alpha   90.00
_cell.angle_beta   90.00
_cell.angle_gamma   90.00
#
_symmetry.space_group_name_H-M   'P 1'
#
loop_
_entity.id
_entity.type
_entity.pdbx_description
1 polymer ?
#
loop_
_entity_poly.entity_id
_entity_poly.type
_entity_poly.pdbx_seq_one_letter_code
_entity_poly.pdbx_strand_id
1 'polypeptide(L)'
;MLRTSAVILNTFDELEAPVIFKLTSLFSKIYTICPLHALSNVRINVNDDPSPSASATIILWKEDEDCITWLHSQPSNSVVFVSFGSMASFTHDQILEFWHGWVDSGKSFLLVIQSDLII
;
A
#
# COMPACT_ATOMS: atom_id res chain seq x y z
N MET A 1 -34.39 -5.34 -2.49
CA MET A 1 -33.56 -4.79 -3.59
C MET A 1 -32.32 -4.16 -2.98
N LEU A 2 -31.13 -4.46 -3.50
CA LEU A 2 -29.92 -3.73 -3.14
C LEU A 2 -30.05 -2.27 -3.59
N ARG A 3 -29.66 -1.33 -2.73
CA ARG A 3 -29.81 0.11 -2.98
C ARG A 3 -28.70 0.70 -3.87
N THR A 4 -27.64 -0.06 -4.12
CA THR A 4 -26.44 0.45 -4.80
C THR A 4 -26.49 0.21 -6.30
N SER A 5 -26.20 1.25 -7.09
CA SER A 5 -26.23 1.19 -8.55
C SER A 5 -24.99 0.53 -9.19
N ALA A 6 -23.85 0.50 -8.47
CA ALA A 6 -22.60 -0.13 -8.88
C ALA A 6 -21.67 -0.33 -7.69
N VAL A 7 -20.71 -1.25 -7.80
CA VAL A 7 -19.63 -1.46 -6.82
C VAL A 7 -18.28 -1.21 -7.51
N ILE A 8 -17.43 -0.41 -6.87
CA ILE A 8 -16.06 -0.16 -7.31
C ILE A 8 -15.12 -0.84 -6.32
N LEU A 9 -14.23 -1.68 -6.84
CA LEU A 9 -13.28 -2.48 -6.05
C LEU A 9 -11.86 -2.13 -6.48
N ASN A 10 -11.00 -1.90 -5.48
CA ASN A 10 -9.55 -1.83 -5.71
C ASN A 10 -8.99 -3.25 -5.81
N THR A 11 -9.37 -3.95 -6.87
CA THR A 11 -8.88 -5.27 -7.29
C THR A 11 -8.89 -5.37 -8.81
N PHE A 12 -8.39 -6.46 -9.39
CA PHE A 12 -8.45 -6.77 -10.82
C PHE A 12 -8.89 -8.22 -11.03
N ASP A 13 -9.47 -8.52 -12.18
CA ASP A 13 -10.15 -9.79 -12.44
C ASP A 13 -9.23 -11.00 -12.23
N GLU A 14 -7.98 -10.95 -12.71
CA GLU A 14 -7.05 -12.06 -12.60
C GLU A 14 -6.64 -12.37 -11.15
N LEU A 15 -6.72 -11.40 -10.23
CA LEU A 15 -6.39 -11.61 -8.82
C LEU A 15 -7.50 -12.34 -8.06
N GLU A 16 -8.77 -11.99 -8.35
CA GLU A 16 -9.93 -12.40 -7.54
C GLU A 16 -11.10 -12.95 -8.35
N ALA A 17 -10.84 -13.50 -9.54
CA ALA A 17 -11.87 -13.96 -10.49
C ALA A 17 -13.02 -14.77 -9.86
N PRO A 18 -12.79 -15.75 -8.96
CA PRO A 18 -13.88 -16.52 -8.37
C PRO A 18 -14.81 -15.67 -7.49
N VAL A 19 -14.26 -14.70 -6.77
CA VAL A 19 -15.00 -13.79 -5.89
C VAL A 19 -15.79 -12.81 -6.74
N ILE A 20 -15.16 -12.22 -7.76
CA ILE A 20 -15.79 -11.27 -8.67
C ILE A 20 -16.96 -11.94 -9.41
N PHE A 21 -16.77 -13.16 -9.92
CA PHE A 21 -17.84 -13.94 -10.55
C PHE A 21 -19.03 -14.10 -9.60
N LYS A 22 -18.78 -14.42 -8.32
CA LYS A 22 -19.85 -14.53 -7.33
C LYS A 22 -20.56 -13.20 -7.09
N LEU A 23 -19.81 -12.10 -7.02
CA LEU A 23 -20.38 -10.76 -6.80
C LEU A 23 -21.27 -10.30 -7.96
N THR A 24 -21.00 -10.71 -9.21
CA THR A 24 -21.87 -10.37 -10.35
C THR A 24 -23.30 -10.92 -10.23
N SER A 25 -23.51 -11.96 -9.42
CA SER A 25 -24.85 -12.46 -9.08
C SER A 25 -25.61 -11.56 -8.10
N LEU A 26 -24.91 -10.69 -7.37
CA LEU A 26 -25.48 -9.79 -6.36
C LEU A 26 -25.64 -8.37 -6.89
N PHE A 27 -24.68 -7.90 -7.71
CA PHE A 27 -24.65 -6.53 -8.21
C PHE A 27 -24.70 -6.51 -9.73
N SER A 28 -25.52 -5.61 -10.29
CA SER A 28 -25.66 -5.47 -11.75
C SER A 28 -24.42 -4.85 -12.41
N LYS A 29 -23.61 -4.10 -11.67
CA LYS A 29 -22.41 -3.43 -12.15
C LYS A 29 -21.29 -3.52 -11.13
N ILE A 30 -20.15 -4.05 -11.55
CA ILE A 30 -18.93 -4.16 -10.76
C ILE A 30 -17.78 -3.61 -11.61
N TYR A 31 -16.94 -2.78 -10.99
CA TYR A 31 -15.77 -2.20 -11.61
C TYR A 31 -14.54 -2.53 -10.75
N THR A 32 -13.60 -3.25 -11.32
CA THR A 32 -12.32 -3.62 -10.72
C THR A 32 -11.24 -2.69 -11.27
N ILE A 33 -10.80 -1.72 -10.47
CA ILE A 33 -10.02 -0.56 -10.94
C ILE A 33 -8.53 -0.59 -10.52
N CYS A 34 -7.97 -1.78 -10.23
CA CYS A 34 -6.59 -1.89 -9.75
C CYS A 34 -5.48 -1.66 -10.80
N PRO A 35 -4.24 -1.37 -10.32
CA PRO A 35 -3.93 -0.92 -8.96
C PRO A 35 -4.28 0.56 -8.80
N LEU A 36 -5.03 0.94 -7.77
CA LEU A 36 -5.39 2.36 -7.56
C LEU A 36 -4.14 3.26 -7.44
N HIS A 37 -3.05 2.74 -6.87
CA HIS A 37 -1.78 3.46 -6.77
C HIS A 37 -1.08 3.64 -8.13
N ALA A 38 -1.36 2.81 -9.13
CA ALA A 38 -0.86 3.03 -10.50
C ALA A 38 -1.64 4.16 -11.21
N LEU A 39 -2.87 4.40 -10.79
CA LEU A 39 -3.70 5.49 -11.31
C LEU A 39 -3.24 6.88 -10.83
N SER A 40 -2.45 6.98 -9.75
CA SER A 40 -1.96 8.28 -9.26
C SER A 40 -1.02 8.98 -10.24
N ASN A 41 -0.37 8.22 -11.13
CA ASN A 41 0.52 8.73 -12.17
C ASN A 41 -0.23 9.09 -13.47
N VAL A 42 -1.54 8.84 -13.53
CA VAL A 42 -2.39 9.27 -14.65
C VAL A 42 -2.62 10.77 -14.48
N ARG A 43 -1.78 11.56 -15.15
CA ARG A 43 -2.05 12.99 -15.36
C ARG A 43 -3.35 13.09 -16.16
N ILE A 44 -4.46 13.36 -15.50
CA ILE A 44 -5.63 13.86 -16.21
C ILE A 44 -5.24 15.29 -16.60
N ASN A 45 -4.89 15.50 -17.88
CA ASN A 45 -4.72 16.83 -18.44
C ASN A 45 -6.07 17.55 -18.40
N VAL A 46 -6.45 18.07 -17.24
CA VAL A 46 -7.57 18.99 -17.07
C VAL A 46 -6.99 20.40 -17.14
N ASN A 47 -6.65 20.79 -18.37
CA ASN A 47 -6.23 22.13 -18.78
C ASN A 47 -4.94 22.67 -18.15
N ASP A 48 -4.19 23.41 -18.96
CA ASP A 48 -2.90 24.03 -18.69
C ASP A 48 -2.93 25.07 -17.54
N ASP A 49 -3.06 24.61 -16.30
CA ASP A 49 -2.87 25.45 -15.12
C ASP A 49 -1.67 24.92 -14.31
N PRO A 50 -0.58 25.69 -14.13
CA PRO A 50 0.65 25.24 -13.45
C PRO A 50 0.49 25.11 -11.92
N SER A 51 -0.75 25.00 -11.42
CA SER A 51 -0.99 24.62 -10.04
C SER A 51 -0.43 23.21 -9.79
N PRO A 52 0.17 22.93 -8.61
CA PRO A 52 0.62 21.59 -8.27
C PRO A 52 -0.61 20.70 -8.30
N SER A 53 -0.76 19.96 -9.41
CA SER A 53 -1.82 19.01 -9.61
C SER A 53 -1.73 18.08 -8.42
N ALA A 54 -2.79 18.03 -7.62
CA ALA A 54 -2.88 17.09 -6.52
C ALA A 54 -2.73 15.70 -7.12
N SER A 55 -1.50 15.18 -7.12
CA SER A 55 -1.26 13.76 -7.35
C SER A 55 -2.24 13.05 -6.45
N ALA A 56 -2.95 12.05 -6.98
CA ALA A 56 -3.84 11.21 -6.18
C ALA A 56 -3.06 10.34 -5.17
N THR A 57 -1.87 10.80 -4.74
CA THR A 57 -1.13 10.31 -3.60
C THR A 57 -1.64 11.08 -2.39
N ILE A 58 -2.31 10.36 -1.49
CA ILE A 58 -2.74 10.81 -0.17
C ILE A 58 -1.48 10.95 0.72
N ILE A 59 -0.46 11.68 0.28
CA ILE A 59 0.75 11.95 1.04
C ILE A 59 0.71 13.42 1.38
N LEU A 60 0.17 13.71 2.57
CA LEU A 60 0.04 15.06 3.12
C LEU A 60 1.36 15.59 3.72
N TRP A 61 2.44 14.81 3.64
CA TRP A 61 3.69 15.03 4.37
C TRP A 61 4.88 15.06 3.42
N LYS A 62 5.91 15.82 3.78
CA LYS A 62 7.17 15.81 3.03
C LYS A 62 7.84 14.45 3.19
N GLU A 63 8.18 13.82 2.06
CA GLU A 63 8.85 12.53 2.03
C GLU A 63 10.32 12.66 2.51
N ASP A 64 10.77 11.65 3.25
CA ASP A 64 12.17 11.49 3.67
C ASP A 64 12.89 10.59 2.66
N GLU A 65 13.81 11.19 1.91
CA GLU A 65 14.56 10.54 0.84
C GLU A 65 15.77 9.74 1.35
N ASP A 66 16.16 9.87 2.63
CA ASP A 66 17.34 9.20 3.17
C ASP A 66 17.15 7.68 3.15
N CYS A 67 15.94 7.20 3.45
CA CYS A 67 15.62 5.78 3.45
C CYS A 67 15.65 5.17 2.03
N ILE A 68 15.22 5.94 1.02
CA ILE A 68 15.25 5.56 -0.39
C ILE A 68 16.70 5.57 -0.90
N THR A 69 17.48 6.58 -0.52
CA THR A 69 18.90 6.66 -0.84
C THR A 69 19.68 5.48 -0.26
N TRP A 70 19.42 5.12 0.99
CA TRP A 70 20.00 3.91 1.60
C TRP A 70 19.59 2.66 0.83
N LEU A 71 18.31 2.50 0.47
CA LEU A 71 17.81 1.35 -0.28
C LEU A 71 18.50 1.21 -1.65
N HIS A 72 18.70 2.32 -2.37
CA HIS A 72 19.41 2.35 -3.65
C HIS A 72 20.88 1.92 -3.56
N SER A 73 21.50 2.02 -2.38
CA SER A 73 22.88 1.55 -2.16
C SER A 73 23.00 0.03 -1.97
N GLN A 74 21.89 -0.68 -1.74
CA GLN A 74 21.90 -2.10 -1.46
C GLN A 74 21.86 -2.93 -2.77
N PRO A 75 22.40 -4.16 -2.78
CA PRO A 75 22.27 -5.05 -3.93
C PRO A 75 20.80 -5.36 -4.27
N SER A 76 20.51 -5.66 -5.54
CA SER A 76 19.16 -6.04 -5.97
C SER A 76 18.65 -7.27 -5.20
N ASN A 77 17.38 -7.23 -4.78
CA ASN A 77 16.71 -8.31 -4.05
C ASN A 77 17.42 -8.72 -2.73
N SER A 78 18.14 -7.80 -2.08
CA SER A 78 18.90 -8.09 -0.85
C SER A 78 18.28 -7.57 0.45
N VAL A 79 17.28 -6.68 0.35
CA VAL A 79 16.64 -6.03 1.50
C VAL A 79 15.24 -6.55 1.72
N VAL A 80 14.91 -6.86 2.97
CA VAL A 80 13.54 -7.19 3.39
C VAL A 80 12.82 -5.91 3.80
N PHE A 81 11.71 -5.59 3.15
CA PHE A 81 10.82 -4.53 3.60
C PHE A 81 9.83 -5.06 4.64
N VAL A 82 9.73 -4.39 5.78
CA VAL A 82 8.87 -4.77 6.88
C VAL A 82 7.94 -3.62 7.26
N SER A 83 6.64 -3.84 7.08
CA SER A 83 5.59 -2.92 7.50
C SER A 83 4.33 -3.70 7.86
N PHE A 84 3.69 -3.31 8.96
CA PHE A 84 2.44 -3.91 9.44
C PHE A 84 1.21 -3.04 9.15
N GLY A 85 1.35 -2.01 8.30
CA GLY A 85 0.29 -1.06 8.01
C GLY A 85 0.09 -0.03 9.13
N SER A 86 -0.93 0.83 8.99
CA SER A 86 -1.19 1.95 9.89
C SER A 86 -2.05 1.61 11.12
N MET A 87 -2.59 0.39 11.18
CA MET A 87 -3.56 -0.01 12.23
C MET A 87 -3.05 -1.11 13.15
N ALA A 88 -1.86 -1.65 12.89
CA ALA A 88 -1.30 -2.71 13.72
C ALA A 88 -0.70 -2.11 15.00
N SER A 89 -0.89 -2.82 16.11
CA SER A 89 -0.21 -2.55 17.38
C SER A 89 0.27 -3.87 17.98
N PHE A 90 1.40 -3.80 18.68
CA PHE A 90 2.09 -4.95 19.24
C PHE A 90 2.52 -4.64 20.68
N THR A 91 2.60 -5.67 21.51
CA THR A 91 3.25 -5.51 22.81
C THR A 91 4.76 -5.37 22.63
N HIS A 92 5.42 -4.81 23.64
CA HIS A 92 6.89 -4.74 23.66
C HIS A 92 7.54 -6.11 23.40
N ASP A 93 7.04 -7.18 24.03
CA ASP A 93 7.59 -8.53 23.88
C ASP A 93 7.45 -9.05 22.45
N GLN A 94 6.35 -8.77 21.76
CA GLN A 94 6.17 -9.18 20.36
C GLN A 94 7.18 -8.50 19.43
N ILE A 95 7.43 -7.20 19.64
CA ILE A 95 8.42 -6.45 18.85
C ILE A 95 9.83 -6.98 19.13
N LEU A 96 10.12 -7.35 20.39
CA LEU A 96 11.41 -7.93 20.76
C LEU A 96 11.66 -9.26 20.03
N GLU A 97 10.65 -10.14 19.97
CA GLU A 97 10.76 -11.40 19.23
C GLU A 97 10.96 -11.17 17.73
N PHE A 98 10.26 -10.20 17.13
CA PHE A 98 10.50 -9.82 15.73
C PHE A 98 11.91 -9.30 15.52
N TRP A 99 12.40 -8.45 16.43
CA TRP A 99 13.76 -7.90 16.37
C TRP A 99 14.82 -9.00 16.41
N HIS A 100 14.66 -9.96 17.33
CA HIS A 100 15.53 -11.14 17.39
C HIS A 100 15.53 -11.90 16.07
N GLY A 101 14.35 -12.20 15.51
CA GLY A 101 14.24 -12.90 14.23
C GLY A 101 14.88 -12.15 13.06
N TRP A 102 14.76 -10.82 13.00
CA TRP A 102 15.38 -10.01 11.94
C TRP A 102 16.90 -9.98 12.04
N VAL A 103 17.44 -9.78 13.24
CA VAL A 103 18.90 -9.77 13.47
C VAL A 103 19.49 -11.15 13.16
N ASP A 104 18.87 -12.22 13.65
CA ASP A 104 19.35 -13.58 13.44
C ASP A 104 19.26 -14.03 11.97
N SER A 105 18.40 -13.40 11.16
CA SER A 105 18.32 -13.67 9.72
C SER A 105 19.59 -13.26 8.94
N GLY A 106 20.39 -12.34 9.49
CA GLY A 106 21.57 -11.78 8.84
C GLY A 106 21.27 -11.02 7.53
N LYS A 107 20.00 -10.67 7.27
CA LYS A 107 19.58 -9.89 6.09
C LYS A 107 19.50 -8.41 6.42
N SER A 108 19.86 -7.57 5.46
CA SER A 108 19.50 -6.15 5.52
C SER A 108 17.97 -6.02 5.51
N PHE A 109 17.42 -5.14 6.33
CA PHE A 109 15.99 -4.89 6.38
C PHE A 109 15.68 -3.39 6.49
N LEU A 110 14.52 -2.99 5.96
CA LEU A 110 13.95 -1.67 6.09
C LEU A 110 12.63 -1.80 6.86
N LEU A 111 12.62 -1.32 8.10
CA LEU A 111 11.48 -1.44 9.01
C LEU A 111 10.77 -0.11 9.19
N VAL A 112 9.45 -0.12 9.01
CA VAL A 112 8.59 1.02 9.35
C VAL A 112 8.11 0.88 10.79
N ILE A 113 8.58 1.77 11.68
CA ILE A 113 8.09 1.89 13.06
C ILE A 113 7.18 3.12 13.16
N GLN A 114 5.98 2.94 13.73
CA GLN A 114 5.05 4.03 14.04
C GLN A 114 5.06 4.31 15.54
N SER A 115 4.80 5.55 15.93
CA SER A 115 4.82 5.98 17.33
C SER A 115 3.84 5.20 18.22
N ASP A 116 2.72 4.75 17.64
CA ASP A 116 1.64 4.03 18.34
C ASP A 116 1.76 2.49 18.17
N LEU A 117 2.89 2.02 17.65
CA LEU A 117 3.09 0.59 17.35
C LEU A 117 3.22 -0.27 18.62
N ILE A 118 3.60 0.34 19.76
CA ILE A 118 3.81 -0.36 21.02
C ILE A 118 2.67 -0.03 21.98
N ILE A 119 1.94 -1.06 22.41
CA ILE A 119 0.87 -0.98 23.43
C ILE A 119 1.29 -1.58 24.76
#